data_AF-A0A2P8NEP3-F1
#
_entry.id   AF-A0A2P8NEP3-F1
#
_cell.length_a   1.000
_cell.length_b   1.000
_cell.length_c   1.000
_cell.angle_alpha   90.00
_cell.angle_beta   90.00
_cell.angle_gamma   90.00
#
_symmetry.space_group_name_H-M   'P 1'
#
loop_
_entity.id
_entity.type
_entity.pdbx_description
1 polymer ?
#
loop_
_entity_poly.entity_id
_entity_poly.type
_entity_poly.pdbx_seq_one_letter_code
_entity_poly.pdbx_strand_id
1 'polypeptide(L)'
;MKRLATAFVIGFAAIGTTHAAEDDAVALAQAFCSLAELDQGMGRMYLLSPGLTEKVTAALAAGGQGETAFGTGVPWASGDGAAGACSAGAVSAEDGVTLVDVIYGEGDQGWTDQLVLAAGEGGALVVDDIRYGKPKDAATLGEAASALLTD
;
A
#
# COMPACT_ATOMS: atom_id res chain seq x y z
N MET A 1 28.77 12.01 -56.08
CA MET A 1 27.29 11.96 -56.00
C MET A 1 26.92 10.63 -55.33
N LYS A 2 26.84 10.59 -54.00
CA LYS A 2 25.62 10.77 -53.18
C LYS A 2 24.63 9.60 -53.35
N ARG A 3 24.72 8.60 -52.46
CA ARG A 3 23.59 7.77 -52.04
C ARG A 3 23.68 7.54 -50.53
N LEU A 4 22.94 8.36 -49.80
CA LEU A 4 22.61 8.14 -48.39
C LEU A 4 21.60 6.97 -48.33
N ALA A 5 21.90 5.96 -47.53
CA ALA A 5 20.90 4.98 -47.11
C ALA A 5 20.60 5.25 -45.63
N THR A 6 19.50 5.98 -45.40
CA THR A 6 18.95 6.24 -44.07
C THR A 6 18.24 4.97 -43.60
N ALA A 7 18.83 4.26 -42.65
CA ALA A 7 18.16 3.19 -41.93
C ALA A 7 17.35 3.79 -40.78
N PHE A 8 16.04 3.89 -40.97
CA PHE A 8 15.10 4.24 -39.92
C PHE A 8 14.78 2.95 -39.13
N VAL A 9 15.43 2.75 -37.98
CA VAL A 9 15.10 1.63 -37.08
C VAL A 9 13.85 2.01 -36.31
N ILE A 10 12.81 1.20 -36.47
CA ILE A 10 11.52 1.27 -35.81
C ILE A 10 11.74 1.08 -34.31
N GLY A 11 11.50 2.14 -33.52
CA GLY A 11 11.42 2.05 -32.07
C GLY A 11 10.17 1.25 -31.68
N PHE A 12 10.38 0.13 -30.98
CA PHE A 12 9.30 -0.67 -30.43
C PHE A 12 8.53 0.15 -29.38
N ALA A 13 7.23 0.31 -29.61
CA ALA A 13 6.30 0.95 -28.70
C ALA A 13 6.02 0.05 -27.49
N ALA A 14 6.57 0.40 -26.33
CA ALA A 14 6.25 -0.21 -25.03
C ALA A 14 5.05 0.48 -24.36
N ILE A 15 3.90 0.57 -25.05
CA ILE A 15 2.73 1.36 -24.58
C ILE A 15 1.69 0.48 -23.86
N GLY A 16 1.88 -0.85 -23.78
CA GLY A 16 0.83 -1.78 -23.37
C GLY A 16 0.79 -2.23 -21.90
N THR A 17 1.82 -1.97 -21.08
CA THR A 17 1.94 -2.59 -19.74
C THR A 17 1.63 -1.67 -18.56
N THR A 18 1.53 -0.35 -18.79
CA THR A 18 1.33 0.60 -17.69
C THR A 18 -0.10 0.60 -17.15
N HIS A 19 -1.11 0.38 -18.00
CA HIS A 19 -2.51 0.40 -17.57
C HIS A 19 -2.91 -0.84 -16.74
N ALA A 20 -2.39 -2.03 -17.09
CA ALA A 20 -2.72 -3.25 -16.35
C ALA A 20 -2.17 -3.23 -14.91
N ALA A 21 -0.95 -2.72 -14.72
CA ALA A 21 -0.36 -2.60 -13.38
C ALA A 21 -1.09 -1.55 -12.52
N GLU A 22 -1.63 -0.51 -13.14
CA GLU A 22 -2.45 0.51 -12.48
C GLU A 22 -3.81 -0.06 -12.05
N ASP A 23 -4.49 -0.80 -12.94
CA ASP A 23 -5.76 -1.46 -12.63
C ASP A 23 -5.63 -2.47 -11.47
N ASP A 24 -4.56 -3.27 -11.46
CA ASP A 24 -4.29 -4.24 -10.40
C ASP A 24 -3.99 -3.54 -9.05
N ALA A 25 -3.26 -2.42 -9.07
CA ALA A 25 -2.98 -1.63 -7.87
C ALA A 25 -4.27 -1.02 -7.29
N VAL A 26 -5.14 -0.48 -8.13
CA VAL A 26 -6.46 0.03 -7.74
C VAL A 26 -7.32 -1.10 -7.18
N ALA A 27 -7.34 -2.27 -7.82
CA ALA A 27 -8.09 -3.43 -7.35
C ALA A 27 -7.62 -3.91 -5.97
N LEU A 28 -6.30 -3.93 -5.73
CA LEU A 28 -5.73 -4.27 -4.42
C LEU A 28 -6.11 -3.25 -3.34
N ALA A 29 -6.05 -1.95 -3.63
CA ALA A 29 -6.50 -0.90 -2.71
C ALA A 29 -8.00 -1.00 -2.41
N GLN A 30 -8.82 -1.34 -3.41
CA GLN A 30 -10.25 -1.57 -3.22
C GLN A 30 -10.51 -2.80 -2.34
N ALA A 31 -9.73 -3.88 -2.53
CA ALA A 31 -9.78 -5.06 -1.66
C ALA A 31 -9.41 -4.69 -0.21
N PHE A 32 -8.36 -3.89 -0.03
CA PHE A 32 -7.93 -3.36 1.27
C PHE A 32 -9.05 -2.58 1.98
N CYS A 33 -9.79 -1.75 1.24
CA CYS A 33 -10.98 -1.06 1.77
C CYS A 33 -12.12 -2.03 2.11
N SER A 34 -12.40 -3.03 1.27
CA SER A 34 -13.49 -3.99 1.52
C SER A 34 -13.27 -4.88 2.76
N LEU A 35 -11.99 -5.10 3.13
CA LEU A 35 -11.60 -5.89 4.29
C LEU A 35 -11.56 -5.08 5.59
N ALA A 36 -11.94 -3.80 5.54
CA ALA A 36 -11.93 -2.90 6.71
C ALA A 36 -12.77 -3.38 7.88
N GLU A 37 -13.92 -3.96 7.58
CA GLU A 37 -14.89 -4.38 8.60
C GLU A 37 -14.70 -5.84 9.02
N LEU A 38 -13.93 -6.62 8.25
CA LEU A 38 -13.69 -8.02 8.55
C LEU A 38 -12.74 -8.17 9.73
N ASP A 39 -13.22 -8.79 10.80
CA ASP A 39 -12.46 -9.06 12.03
C ASP A 39 -11.74 -7.81 12.56
N GLN A 40 -12.46 -6.67 12.62
CA GLN A 40 -11.92 -5.37 13.06
C GLN A 40 -10.72 -4.90 12.21
N GLY A 41 -10.77 -5.19 10.90
CA GLY A 41 -9.73 -4.83 9.94
C GLY A 41 -8.63 -5.88 9.79
N MET A 42 -8.61 -6.94 10.62
CA MET A 42 -7.62 -8.01 10.52
C MET A 42 -7.69 -8.79 9.20
N GLY A 43 -8.80 -8.71 8.47
CA GLY A 43 -8.88 -9.22 7.09
C GLY A 43 -7.77 -8.67 6.18
N ARG A 44 -7.28 -7.45 6.42
CA ARG A 44 -6.19 -6.84 5.64
C ARG A 44 -4.87 -7.57 5.74
N MET A 45 -4.67 -8.40 6.77
CA MET A 45 -3.51 -9.27 6.91
C MET A 45 -3.31 -10.17 5.68
N TYR A 46 -4.38 -10.59 5.01
CA TYR A 46 -4.31 -11.44 3.81
C TYR A 46 -3.72 -10.75 2.58
N LEU A 47 -3.62 -9.42 2.59
CA LEU A 47 -3.08 -8.64 1.47
C LEU A 47 -1.60 -8.27 1.68
N LEU A 48 -1.05 -8.51 2.87
CA LEU A 48 0.29 -8.05 3.21
C LEU A 48 1.36 -8.94 2.60
N SER A 49 2.54 -8.37 2.37
CA SER A 49 3.73 -9.15 2.07
C SER A 49 4.07 -10.07 3.27
N PRO A 50 4.77 -11.19 3.03
CA PRO A 50 5.19 -12.06 4.13
C PRO A 50 6.01 -11.33 5.20
N GLY A 51 6.89 -10.41 4.78
CA GLY A 51 7.74 -9.64 5.68
C GLY A 51 6.95 -8.67 6.56
N LEU A 52 5.97 -7.97 6.00
CA LEU A 52 5.10 -7.09 6.79
C LEU A 52 4.16 -7.89 7.71
N THR A 53 3.63 -9.02 7.22
CA THR A 53 2.81 -9.94 8.01
C THR A 53 3.55 -10.41 9.26
N GLU A 54 4.82 -10.80 9.12
CA GLU A 54 5.67 -11.23 10.23
C GLU A 54 5.84 -10.12 11.27
N LYS A 55 6.18 -8.90 10.82
CA LYS A 55 6.32 -7.74 11.72
C LYS A 55 5.03 -7.44 12.49
N VAL A 56 3.91 -7.36 11.79
CA VAL A 56 2.59 -7.08 12.39
C VAL A 56 2.20 -8.18 13.38
N THR A 57 2.41 -9.45 13.03
CA THR A 57 2.09 -10.58 13.91
C THR A 57 2.97 -10.57 15.16
N ALA A 58 4.28 -10.31 15.00
CA ALA A 58 5.20 -10.20 16.13
C ALA A 58 4.82 -9.02 17.03
N ALA A 59 4.47 -7.87 16.46
CA ALA A 59 4.04 -6.69 17.21
C ALA A 59 2.74 -6.95 17.99
N LEU A 60 1.76 -7.63 17.39
CA LEU A 60 0.54 -8.06 18.08
C LEU A 60 0.82 -9.02 19.23
N ALA A 61 1.76 -9.95 19.05
CA ALA A 61 2.16 -10.89 20.10
C ALA A 61 2.93 -10.20 21.24
N ALA A 62 3.78 -9.22 20.91
CA ALA A 62 4.55 -8.44 21.87
C ALA A 62 3.68 -7.44 22.64
N GLY A 63 2.73 -6.80 21.97
CA GLY A 63 1.83 -5.77 22.51
C GLY A 63 0.62 -6.30 23.28
N GLY A 64 0.66 -7.57 23.74
CA GLY A 64 -0.51 -8.31 24.23
C GLY A 64 -1.34 -7.69 25.36
N GLN A 65 -0.89 -6.64 26.07
CA GLN A 65 -1.68 -5.83 27.01
C GLN A 65 -1.10 -4.41 27.17
N GLY A 66 -1.81 -3.33 26.80
CA GLY A 66 -1.39 -1.95 27.11
C GLY A 66 -1.95 -0.83 26.20
N GLU A 67 -1.51 0.41 26.45
CA GLU A 67 -1.88 1.64 25.70
C GLU A 67 -1.13 1.83 24.37
N THR A 68 -0.39 0.81 23.88
CA THR A 68 0.34 0.93 22.62
C THR A 68 -0.60 0.85 21.43
N ALA A 69 -0.15 1.38 20.28
CA ALA A 69 -0.95 1.40 19.05
C ALA A 69 -1.44 0.01 18.61
N PHE A 70 -0.73 -1.07 18.94
CA PHE A 70 -1.13 -2.45 18.67
C PHE A 70 -1.91 -3.12 19.81
N GLY A 71 -1.89 -2.56 21.02
CA GLY A 71 -2.69 -3.03 22.15
C GLY A 71 -4.20 -2.80 21.96
N THR A 72 -4.58 -1.88 21.07
CA THR A 72 -5.97 -1.60 20.66
C THR A 72 -6.34 -2.22 19.30
N GLY A 73 -5.41 -2.93 18.65
CA GLY A 73 -5.56 -3.49 17.31
C GLY A 73 -4.52 -2.93 16.32
N VAL A 74 -4.47 -3.45 15.09
CA VAL A 74 -3.49 -2.94 14.11
C VAL A 74 -3.92 -1.56 13.60
N PRO A 75 -3.04 -0.53 13.60
CA PRO A 75 -3.37 0.81 13.13
C PRO A 75 -3.38 0.88 11.60
N TRP A 76 -4.41 0.33 10.95
CA TRP A 76 -4.49 0.24 9.48
C TRP A 76 -4.54 1.59 8.73
N ALA A 77 -4.77 2.69 9.44
CA ALA A 77 -4.94 4.02 8.87
C ALA A 77 -4.37 5.10 9.80
N SER A 78 -4.02 6.27 9.25
CA SER A 78 -3.43 7.38 10.01
C SER A 78 -4.42 8.16 10.88
N GLY A 79 -5.72 8.09 10.57
CA GLY A 79 -6.75 8.88 11.24
C GLY A 79 -7.28 8.23 12.51
N ASP A 80 -7.61 9.07 13.50
CA ASP A 80 -8.24 8.64 14.75
C ASP A 80 -9.73 8.30 14.51
N GLY A 81 -10.04 7.01 14.34
CA GLY A 81 -11.41 6.50 14.29
C GLY A 81 -11.82 5.86 12.97
N ALA A 82 -13.02 5.28 12.95
CA ALA A 82 -13.57 4.64 11.76
C ALA A 82 -14.01 5.69 10.73
N ALA A 83 -13.43 5.65 9.53
CA ALA A 83 -13.91 6.45 8.41
C ALA A 83 -15.28 5.95 7.93
N GLY A 84 -16.19 6.86 7.60
CA GLY A 84 -17.50 6.50 7.03
C GLY A 84 -17.43 5.91 5.61
N ALA A 85 -16.30 6.10 4.93
CA ALA A 85 -16.02 5.56 3.60
C ALA A 85 -14.53 5.27 3.43
N CYS A 86 -14.21 4.30 2.57
CA CYS A 86 -12.84 3.96 2.15
C CYS A 86 -12.87 3.67 0.65
N SER A 87 -11.96 4.27 -0.12
CA SER A 87 -11.85 4.06 -1.57
C SER A 87 -10.41 4.07 -2.05
N ALA A 88 -10.16 3.40 -3.18
CA ALA A 88 -8.90 3.49 -3.89
C ALA A 88 -8.77 4.86 -4.58
N GLY A 89 -7.55 5.43 -4.54
CA GLY A 89 -7.22 6.71 -5.15
C GLY A 89 -6.21 6.57 -6.29
N ALA A 90 -5.36 7.60 -6.43
CA ALA A 90 -4.37 7.65 -7.50
C ALA A 90 -3.27 6.60 -7.32
N VAL A 91 -2.80 6.05 -8.44
CA VAL A 91 -1.59 5.22 -8.50
C VAL A 91 -0.43 6.10 -8.91
N SER A 92 0.72 5.90 -8.27
CA SER A 92 1.97 6.59 -8.59
C SER A 92 3.15 5.65 -8.43
N ALA A 93 4.31 6.08 -8.93
CA ALA A 93 5.56 5.36 -8.77
C ALA A 93 6.61 6.29 -8.18
N GLU A 94 7.32 5.82 -7.16
CA GLU A 94 8.37 6.55 -6.47
C GLU A 94 9.52 5.60 -6.15
N ASP A 95 10.75 5.96 -6.51
CA ASP A 95 11.97 5.17 -6.26
C ASP A 95 11.88 3.69 -6.69
N GLY A 96 11.11 3.40 -7.74
CA GLY A 96 10.91 2.05 -8.25
C GLY A 96 9.86 1.23 -7.51
N VAL A 97 9.10 1.85 -6.60
CA VAL A 97 8.00 1.24 -5.86
C VAL A 97 6.66 1.78 -6.39
N THR A 98 5.66 0.91 -6.49
CA THR A 98 4.29 1.32 -6.86
C THR A 98 3.55 1.72 -5.60
N LEU A 99 2.91 2.89 -5.65
CA LEU A 99 2.12 3.44 -4.56
C LEU A 99 0.69 3.59 -5.03
N VAL A 100 -0.27 3.21 -4.19
CA VAL A 100 -1.69 3.50 -4.42
C VAL A 100 -2.28 4.20 -3.22
N ASP A 101 -2.95 5.32 -3.46
CA ASP A 101 -3.63 6.07 -2.43
C ASP A 101 -4.85 5.28 -1.91
N VAL A 102 -5.07 5.35 -0.59
CA VAL A 102 -6.30 4.92 0.06
C VAL A 102 -6.92 6.14 0.71
N ILE A 103 -8.12 6.49 0.25
CA ILE A 103 -8.84 7.69 0.65
C ILE A 103 -9.92 7.29 1.65
N TYR A 104 -9.85 7.91 2.83
CA TYR A 104 -10.79 7.71 3.92
C TYR A 104 -11.68 8.94 4.07
N GLY A 105 -13.00 8.77 4.04
CA GLY A 105 -13.99 9.84 4.13
C GLY A 105 -14.69 10.18 2.81
N GLU A 106 -15.56 11.19 2.85
CA GLU A 106 -16.35 11.66 1.70
C GLU A 106 -16.12 13.16 1.46
N GLY A 107 -15.86 13.54 0.21
CA GLY A 107 -15.63 14.94 -0.18
C GLY A 107 -14.32 15.50 0.39
N ASP A 108 -14.35 16.75 0.88
CA ASP A 108 -13.15 17.44 1.40
C ASP A 108 -12.82 17.07 2.86
N GLN A 109 -13.62 16.20 3.49
CA GLN A 109 -13.40 15.72 4.84
C GLN A 109 -12.85 14.31 4.80
N GLY A 110 -11.58 14.15 5.15
CA GLY A 110 -10.93 12.85 5.09
C GLY A 110 -9.43 12.93 5.28
N TRP A 111 -8.80 11.76 5.21
CA TRP A 111 -7.36 11.61 5.13
C TRP A 111 -7.00 10.60 4.06
N THR A 112 -5.72 10.58 3.69
CA THR A 112 -5.22 9.69 2.64
C THR A 112 -3.93 9.06 3.09
N ASP A 113 -3.89 7.74 3.06
CA ASP A 113 -2.68 6.95 3.25
C ASP A 113 -2.22 6.39 1.91
N GLN A 114 -1.02 5.82 1.87
CA GLN A 114 -0.51 5.15 0.68
C GLN A 114 -0.13 3.71 0.99
N LEU A 115 -0.67 2.78 0.21
CA LEU A 115 -0.18 1.40 0.21
C LEU A 115 1.08 1.35 -0.64
N VAL A 116 2.15 0.83 -0.07
CA VAL A 116 3.39 0.52 -0.77
C VAL A 116 3.26 -0.88 -1.33
N LEU A 117 3.29 -1.02 -2.65
CA LEU A 117 3.04 -2.29 -3.32
C LEU A 117 4.33 -2.95 -3.78
N ALA A 118 4.40 -4.26 -3.58
CA ALA A 118 5.48 -5.12 -4.06
C ALA A 118 4.93 -6.32 -4.84
N ALA A 119 5.79 -6.94 -5.66
CA ALA A 119 5.47 -8.20 -6.30
C ALA A 119 5.60 -9.36 -5.28
N GLY A 120 4.50 -10.05 -5.03
CA GLY A 120 4.42 -11.28 -4.25
C GLY A 120 4.61 -12.54 -5.09
N GLU A 121 4.18 -13.68 -4.54
CA GLU A 121 4.27 -14.97 -5.22
C GLU A 121 3.48 -14.98 -6.53
N GLY A 122 4.06 -15.55 -7.58
CA GLY A 122 3.44 -15.60 -8.91
C GLY A 122 3.27 -14.24 -9.59
N GLY A 123 3.85 -13.17 -9.05
CA GLY A 123 3.76 -11.81 -9.59
C GLY A 123 2.51 -11.04 -9.17
N ALA A 124 1.69 -11.59 -8.26
CA ALA A 124 0.55 -10.88 -7.69
C ALA A 124 1.02 -9.70 -6.82
N LEU A 125 0.32 -8.56 -6.85
CA LEU A 125 0.65 -7.44 -5.98
C LEU A 125 0.25 -7.73 -4.52
N VAL A 126 1.12 -7.32 -3.60
CA VAL A 126 0.90 -7.36 -2.14
C VAL A 126 1.25 -6.02 -1.51
N VAL A 127 0.71 -5.75 -0.32
CA VAL A 127 1.02 -4.56 0.47
C VAL A 127 2.28 -4.81 1.29
N ASP A 128 3.38 -4.15 0.94
CA ASP A 128 4.65 -4.26 1.63
C ASP A 128 4.81 -3.26 2.78
N ASP A 129 4.10 -2.14 2.73
CA ASP A 129 3.97 -1.19 3.83
C ASP A 129 2.74 -0.28 3.65
N ILE A 130 2.39 0.48 4.69
CA ILE A 130 1.39 1.55 4.66
C ILE A 130 2.06 2.83 5.15
N ARG A 131 2.08 3.88 4.32
CA ARG A 131 2.54 5.22 4.70
C ARG A 131 1.36 6.04 5.21
N TYR A 132 1.46 6.53 6.44
CA TYR A 132 0.41 7.30 7.10
C TYR A 132 0.44 8.77 6.68
N GLY A 133 -0.61 9.23 6.01
CA GLY A 133 -0.63 10.55 5.40
C GLY A 133 0.29 10.66 4.17
N LYS A 134 0.26 11.82 3.51
CA LYS A 134 1.28 12.26 2.54
C LYS A 134 2.17 13.29 3.25
N PRO A 135 3.51 13.19 3.27
CA PRO A 135 4.43 12.83 2.18
C PRO A 135 5.43 11.70 2.52
N LYS A 136 6.46 11.50 1.69
CA LYS A 136 7.44 10.38 1.70
C LYS A 136 8.07 9.98 3.05
N ASP A 137 8.24 10.92 3.97
CA ASP A 137 8.81 10.68 5.32
C ASP A 137 7.72 10.39 6.38
N ALA A 138 6.52 10.04 5.93
CA ALA A 138 5.43 9.59 6.78
C ALA A 138 5.84 8.35 7.58
N ALA A 139 5.41 8.30 8.83
CA ALA A 139 5.50 7.09 9.63
C ALA A 139 4.79 5.93 8.93
N THR A 140 5.31 4.71 9.09
CA THR A 140 4.72 3.54 8.44
C THR A 140 4.19 2.49 9.40
N LEU A 141 3.34 1.60 8.90
CA LEU A 141 2.89 0.43 9.64
C LEU A 141 4.06 -0.47 10.01
N GLY A 142 4.99 -0.70 9.08
CA GLY A 142 6.19 -1.49 9.32
C GLY A 142 7.08 -0.91 10.43
N GLU A 143 7.23 0.42 10.48
CA GLU A 143 7.96 1.11 11.55
C GLU A 143 7.25 0.98 12.89
N ALA A 144 5.93 1.25 12.93
CA ALA A 144 5.12 1.12 14.15
C ALA A 144 5.16 -0.31 14.72
N ALA A 145 5.11 -1.32 13.85
CA ALA A 145 5.23 -2.72 14.26
C ALA A 145 6.62 -3.04 14.80
N SER A 146 7.68 -2.52 14.16
CA SER A 146 9.06 -2.82 14.52
C SER A 146 9.50 -2.15 15.81
N ALA A 147 9.00 -0.94 16.11
CA ALA A 147 9.29 -0.20 17.34
C ALA A 147 8.93 -1.00 18.61
N LEU A 148 7.86 -1.79 18.54
CA LEU A 148 7.39 -2.62 19.66
C LEU A 148 8.24 -3.88 19.91
N LEU A 149 9.17 -4.20 19.01
CA LEU A 149 10.05 -5.36 19.14
C LEU A 149 11.42 -5.01 19.74
N THR A 150 11.70 -3.71 19.90
CA THR A 150 13.00 -3.21 20.38
C THR A 150 12.99 -2.69 21.81
N ASP A 151 11.80 -2.57 22.43
CA ASP A 151 11.60 -2.23 23.84
C ASP A 151 11.58 -3.49 24.73
#